data_AF-A0A7C5JT77-F1
#
_entry.id   AF-A0A7C5JT77-F1
#
_cell.length_a   1.000
_cell.length_b   1.000
_cell.length_c   1.000
_cell.angle_alpha   90.00
_cell.angle_beta   90.00
_cell.angle_gamma   90.00
#
_symmetry.space_group_name_H-M   'P 1'
#
loop_
_entity.id
_entity.type
_entity.pdbx_description
1 polymer ?
#
loop_
_entity_poly.entity_id
_entity_poly.type
_entity_poly.pdbx_seq_one_letter_code
_entity_poly.pdbx_strand_id
1 'polypeptide(L)' 'MGSMGSVCVYCGSSDRSDDGYLQAAAEIGAAVAARGWRLVFGAGGTGMMRAVADAALARGA' A
#
# COMPACT_ATOMS: atom_id res chain seq x y z
N MET A 1 5.91 17.15 -17.46
CA MET A 1 5.28 17.06 -16.14
C MET A 1 4.45 15.79 -16.13
N GLY A 2 4.93 14.72 -15.49
CA GLY A 2 4.16 13.47 -15.42
C GLY A 2 2.86 13.70 -14.63
N SER A 3 1.74 13.18 -15.11
CA SER A 3 0.47 13.26 -14.41
C SER A 3 0.56 12.52 -13.07
N MET A 4 0.22 13.22 -11.98
CA MET A 4 0.13 12.61 -10.65
C MET A 4 -1.05 11.63 -10.61
N GLY A 5 -0.74 10.33 -10.66
CA GLY A 5 -1.73 9.26 -10.67
C GLY A 5 -2.24 8.89 -9.27
N SER A 6 -3.31 8.11 -9.23
CA SER A 6 -3.85 7.52 -8.01
C SER A 6 -4.11 6.03 -8.21
N VAL A 7 -3.76 5.20 -7.23
CA VAL A 7 -3.96 3.75 -7.26
C VAL A 7 -4.83 3.34 -6.09
N CYS A 8 -5.95 2.66 -6.37
CA CYS A 8 -6.78 2.03 -5.34
C CYS A 8 -6.33 0.58 -5.14
N VAL A 9 -5.96 0.21 -3.91
CA VAL A 9 -5.53 -1.14 -3.55
C VAL A 9 -6.61 -1.82 -2.70
N TYR A 10 -7.17 -2.91 -3.23
CA TYR A 10 -8.04 -3.81 -2.50
C TYR A 10 -7.24 -5.02 -2.03
N CYS A 11 -7.16 -5.21 -0.72
CA CYS A 11 -6.46 -6.34 -0.09
C CYS A 11 -7.18 -6.78 1.19
N GLY A 12 -6.86 -7.98 1.67
CA GLY A 12 -7.49 -8.55 2.87
C GLY A 12 -7.10 -7.80 4.15
N SER A 13 -8.07 -7.62 5.05
CA SER A 13 -7.87 -7.05 6.40
C SER A 13 -7.34 -8.04 7.43
N SER A 14 -7.14 -9.30 7.05
CA SER A 14 -6.85 -10.39 7.98
C SER A 14 -5.38 -10.41 8.41
N ASP A 15 -5.13 -10.45 9.71
CA ASP A 15 -3.79 -10.64 10.29
C ASP A 15 -3.24 -12.08 10.12
N ARG A 16 -4.07 -13.01 9.62
CA ARG A 16 -3.67 -14.37 9.25
C ARG A 16 -3.25 -14.49 7.77
N SER A 17 -2.83 -13.38 7.17
CA SER A 17 -2.28 -13.42 5.81
C SER A 17 -0.86 -13.97 5.86
N ASP A 18 -0.50 -14.82 4.90
CA ASP A 18 0.86 -15.34 4.77
C ASP A 18 1.87 -14.19 4.59
N ASP A 19 3.09 -14.36 5.09
CA ASP A 19 4.12 -13.29 5.10
C ASP A 19 4.45 -12.80 3.67
N GLY A 20 4.33 -13.69 2.68
CA GLY A 20 4.51 -13.33 1.27
C GLY A 20 3.50 -12.29 0.78
N TYR A 21 2.25 -12.33 1.27
CA TYR A 21 1.23 -11.34 0.92
C TYR A 21 1.47 -10.00 1.62
N LEU A 22 1.99 -10.02 2.84
CA LEU A 22 2.38 -8.81 3.55
C LEU A 22 3.55 -8.10 2.87
N GLN A 23 4.56 -8.86 2.41
CA GLN A 23 5.66 -8.30 1.63
C GLN A 23 5.19 -7.71 0.30
N ALA A 24 4.37 -8.44 -0.46
CA ALA A 24 3.81 -7.93 -1.71
C ALA A 24 2.99 -6.64 -1.50
N ALA A 25 2.20 -6.57 -0.43
CA ALA A 25 1.46 -5.37 -0.04
C ALA A 25 2.40 -4.17 0.24
N ALA A 26 3.48 -4.40 1.00
CA ALA A 26 4.47 -3.37 1.27
C ALA A 26 5.19 -2.90 -0.01
N GLU A 27 5.56 -3.82 -0.90
CA GLU A 27 6.18 -3.49 -2.20
C GLU A 27 5.28 -2.59 -3.05
N ILE A 28 3.97 -2.87 -3.08
CA ILE A 28 2.99 -2.05 -3.79
C ILE A 28 2.94 -0.63 -3.20
N GLY A 29 2.82 -0.50 -1.87
CA GLY A 29 2.78 0.80 -1.20
C GLY A 29 4.04 1.63 -1.49
N ALA A 30 5.21 1.00 -1.38
CA ALA A 30 6.49 1.63 -1.70
C ALA A 30 6.59 2.04 -3.17
N ALA A 31 6.10 1.20 -4.09
CA ALA A 31 6.14 1.45 -5.53
C ALA A 31 5.21 2.60 -5.96
N VAL A 32 4.04 2.73 -5.33
CA VAL A 32 3.10 3.84 -5.56
C VAL A 32 3.73 5.15 -5.09
N ALA A 33 4.30 5.15 -3.88
CA ALA A 33 4.96 6.32 -3.34
C ALA A 33 6.21 6.75 -4.12
N ALA A 34 7.02 5.78 -4.57
CA ALA A 34 8.20 6.05 -5.41
C ALA A 34 7.85 6.72 -6.75
N ARG A 35 6.61 6.55 -7.24
CA ARG A 35 6.10 7.20 -8.45
C ARG A 35 5.48 8.59 -8.17
N GLY A 36 5.43 9.02 -6.91
CA GLY A 36 4.72 10.22 -6.49
C GLY A 36 3.21 10.11 -6.72
N TRP A 37 2.66 8.88 -6.68
CA TRP A 37 1.24 8.64 -6.89
C TRP A 37 0.51 8.55 -5.56
N ARG A 38 -0.76 8.93 -5.55
CA ARG A 38 -1.63 8.82 -4.38
C ARG A 38 -2.06 7.37 -4.18
N LEU A 39 -1.84 6.83 -2.98
CA LEU A 39 -2.41 5.56 -2.58
C LEU A 39 -3.84 5.78 -2.03
N VAL A 40 -4.80 4.98 -2.50
CA VAL A 40 -6.15 4.88 -1.96
C VAL A 40 -6.36 3.44 -1.49
N PHE A 41 -6.86 3.23 -0.28
CA PHE A 41 -7.06 1.90 0.28
C PHE A 41 -8.22 1.92 1.29
N GLY A 42 -8.73 0.75 1.67
CA GLY A 42 -9.93 0.61 2.50
C GLY A 42 -9.80 1.00 3.98
N ALA A 43 -8.69 1.62 4.39
CA ALA A 43 -8.42 2.08 5.77
C ALA A 43 -8.49 0.99 6.87
N GLY A 44 -8.39 -0.30 6.54
CA GLY A 44 -8.26 -1.37 7.51
C GLY A 44 -6.88 -1.32 8.19
N GLY A 45 -6.82 -1.09 9.50
CA GLY A 45 -5.56 -0.94 10.25
C GLY A 45 -4.79 -2.25 10.51
N THR A 46 -5.10 -3.33 9.80
CA THR A 46 -4.64 -4.70 10.07
C THR A 46 -4.25 -5.44 8.77
N GLY A 47 -3.44 -6.49 8.89
CA GLY A 47 -2.98 -7.32 7.78
C GLY A 47 -2.33 -6.55 6.62
N MET A 48 -2.71 -6.90 5.40
CA MET A 48 -2.15 -6.31 4.18
C MET A 48 -2.45 -4.82 4.06
N MET A 49 -3.63 -4.34 4.50
CA MET A 49 -3.97 -2.91 4.38
C MET A 49 -3.01 -2.02 5.18
N ARG A 50 -2.60 -2.47 6.36
CA ARG A 50 -1.56 -1.79 7.14
C ARG A 50 -0.20 -1.84 6.43
N ALA A 51 0.17 -2.98 5.87
CA ALA A 51 1.44 -3.11 5.15
C ALA A 51 1.56 -2.16 3.94
N VAL A 52 0.50 -2.02 3.13
CA VAL A 52 0.49 -1.06 2.00
C VAL A 52 0.58 0.38 2.51
N ALA A 53 -0.19 0.72 3.55
CA ALA A 53 -0.22 2.07 4.11
C ALA A 53 1.13 2.47 4.72
N ASP A 54 1.71 1.63 5.59
CA ASP A 54 2.98 1.88 6.27
C ASP A 54 4.11 2.07 5.24
N ALA A 55 4.14 1.26 4.18
CA ALA A 55 5.17 1.36 3.14
C ALA A 55 5.03 2.60 2.26
N ALA A 56 3.81 3.07 1.99
CA ALA A 56 3.58 4.32 1.28
C ALA A 56 3.94 5.55 2.14
N LEU A 57 3.51 5.55 3.41
CA LEU A 57 3.82 6.59 4.40
C LEU A 57 5.33 6.75 4.63
N ALA A 58 6.06 5.64 4.72
CA ALA A 58 7.52 5.64 4.87
C ALA A 58 8.25 6.36 3.71
N ARG A 59 7.58 6.59 2.58
CA ARG A 59 8.13 7.25 1.39
C ARG A 59 7.41 8.57 1.05
N GLY A 60 6.55 9.07 1.94
CA GLY A 60 5.94 10.40 1.84
C GLY A 60 4.73 10.51 0.91
N ALA A 61 4.03 9.40 0.65
CA ALA A 61 2.78 9.38 -0.13
C ALA A 61 1.52 9.39 0.74
#